data_AF-A0A958JU63-F1
#
_entry.id   AF-A0A958JU63-F1
#
_cell.length_a   1.000
_cell.length_b   1.000
_cell.length_c   1.000
_cell.angle_alpha   90.00
_cell.angle_beta   90.00
_cell.angle_gamma   90.00
#
_symmetry.space_group_name_H-M   'P 1'
#
loop_
_entity.id
_entity.type
_entity.pdbx_description
1 polymer ?
#
loop_
_entity_poly.entity_id
_entity_poly.type
_entity_poly.pdbx_seq_one_letter_code
_entity_poly.pdbx_strand_id
1 'polypeptide(L)'
;LVHQTKNPSAKEYFASNASEVDGIVGGGDILQLKIRLAGLLATNLVSDVVQQEHNYFDFESIINSNKILLVRVPKQSLGNHNTEFLGSMVLLMLHCVAEYQREKGLTPPEPYYVYIDEFQNFASPSFAKFIDGAAKRGLSYTLSHQTLGQISSDMVRAMREGIQNLISFQLGGTDAQLLGEALAPSFGAGDVMNLGVRQFYIRMTVDSQPTAPFSGETDFVSYPEQNFAEAIVRASRSKVSDRERGGS
;
A
#
# COMPACT_ATOMS: atom_id res chain seq x y z
N LEU A 1 8.02 -13.51 26.63
CA LEU A 1 7.64 -13.67 25.21
C LEU A 1 7.40 -15.13 24.81
N VAL A 2 8.24 -16.10 25.19
CA VAL A 2 8.08 -17.55 24.88
C VAL A 2 6.72 -18.14 25.30
N HIS A 3 6.14 -17.66 26.40
CA HIS A 3 4.84 -18.15 26.90
C HIS A 3 3.60 -17.56 26.20
N GLN A 4 3.75 -16.55 25.33
CA GLN A 4 2.62 -15.85 24.69
C GLN A 4 2.42 -16.21 23.21
N THR A 5 3.39 -16.86 22.57
CA THR A 5 3.29 -17.29 21.17
C THR A 5 2.67 -18.69 21.06
N LYS A 6 1.62 -18.83 20.23
CA LYS A 6 1.00 -20.14 19.93
C LYS A 6 1.72 -20.89 18.79
N ASN A 7 2.63 -20.23 18.07
CA ASN A 7 3.40 -20.80 16.97
C ASN A 7 4.58 -21.64 17.51
N PRO A 8 4.65 -22.96 17.22
CA PRO A 8 5.70 -23.86 17.70
C PRO A 8 7.10 -23.47 17.21
N SER A 9 7.25 -23.09 15.94
CA SER A 9 8.54 -22.71 15.34
C SER A 9 9.07 -21.39 15.92
N ALA A 10 8.18 -20.44 16.19
CA ALA A 10 8.55 -19.21 16.89
C ALA A 10 8.98 -19.49 18.34
N LYS A 11 8.28 -20.38 19.05
CA LYS A 11 8.68 -20.81 20.41
C LYS A 11 10.05 -21.46 20.44
N GLU A 12 10.32 -22.35 19.49
CA GLU A 12 11.58 -23.07 19.38
C GLU A 12 12.75 -22.13 19.04
N TYR A 13 12.54 -21.18 18.12
CA TYR A 13 13.52 -20.13 17.80
C TYR A 13 13.84 -19.21 18.99
N PHE A 14 12.84 -18.82 19.79
CA PHE A 14 13.09 -18.03 21.01
C PHE A 14 13.70 -18.84 22.13
N ALA A 15 13.40 -20.14 22.23
CA ALA A 15 14.00 -21.03 23.23
C ALA A 15 15.46 -21.35 22.91
N SER A 16 15.82 -21.58 21.64
CA SER A 16 17.20 -21.88 21.22
C SER A 16 18.12 -20.67 21.32
N ASN A 17 17.59 -19.47 21.08
CA ASN A 17 18.39 -18.26 20.96
C ASN A 17 18.38 -17.40 22.24
N ALA A 18 17.72 -17.87 23.32
CA ALA A 18 17.69 -17.18 24.62
C ALA A 18 19.06 -17.21 25.34
N SER A 19 19.86 -18.25 25.15
CA SER A 19 21.19 -18.40 25.76
C SER A 19 22.30 -17.61 25.07
N GLU A 20 22.11 -17.17 23.82
CA GLU A 20 23.05 -16.29 23.11
C GLU A 20 22.90 -14.81 23.51
N VAL A 21 21.91 -14.46 24.34
CA VAL A 21 21.57 -13.08 24.69
C VAL A 21 22.51 -12.48 25.74
N ASP A 22 23.24 -13.31 26.51
CA ASP A 22 24.10 -12.83 27.61
C ASP A 22 25.53 -12.44 27.18
N GLY A 23 25.92 -12.66 25.93
CA GLY A 23 27.34 -12.63 25.52
C GLY A 23 27.83 -11.45 24.69
N ILE A 24 26.97 -10.56 24.18
CA ILE A 24 27.39 -9.52 23.22
C ILE A 24 27.15 -8.12 23.79
N VAL A 25 28.19 -7.60 24.47
CA VAL A 25 28.35 -6.17 24.74
C VAL A 25 28.42 -5.46 23.39
N GLY A 26 27.34 -4.74 23.06
CA GLY A 26 27.03 -4.17 21.74
C GLY A 26 25.58 -4.45 21.29
N GLY A 27 24.83 -5.24 22.07
CA GLY A 27 23.56 -5.87 21.68
C GLY A 27 22.27 -5.03 21.72
N GLY A 28 22.30 -3.71 21.95
CA GLY A 28 21.07 -2.90 22.01
C GLY A 28 20.28 -2.92 20.70
N ASP A 29 20.96 -2.67 19.59
CA ASP A 29 20.33 -2.58 18.26
C ASP A 29 19.98 -3.95 17.68
N ILE A 30 20.83 -4.95 17.89
CA ILE A 30 20.57 -6.34 17.44
C ILE A 30 19.42 -6.95 18.25
N LEU A 31 19.32 -6.67 19.55
CA LEU A 31 18.21 -7.13 20.38
C LEU A 31 16.89 -6.45 19.94
N GLN A 32 16.92 -5.15 19.65
CA GLN A 32 15.76 -4.43 19.12
C GLN A 32 15.33 -4.96 17.74
N LEU A 33 16.30 -5.24 16.86
CA LEU A 33 16.04 -5.91 15.57
C LEU A 33 15.42 -7.29 15.77
N LYS A 34 15.99 -8.12 16.66
CA LYS A 34 15.45 -9.45 16.99
C LYS A 34 14.04 -9.37 17.58
N ILE A 35 13.73 -8.39 18.44
CA ILE A 35 12.39 -8.18 19.01
C ILE A 35 11.39 -7.71 17.95
N ARG A 36 11.79 -6.83 17.03
CA ARG A 36 10.94 -6.40 15.91
C ARG A 36 10.66 -7.56 14.95
N LEU A 37 11.70 -8.32 14.59
CA LEU A 37 11.57 -9.52 13.75
C LEU A 37 10.71 -10.60 14.46
N ALA A 38 10.83 -10.70 15.78
CA ALA A 38 10.01 -11.59 16.59
C ALA A 38 8.53 -11.22 16.59
N GLY A 39 8.22 -9.95 16.81
CA GLY A 39 6.84 -9.44 16.74
C GLY A 39 6.25 -9.63 15.34
N LEU A 40 7.09 -9.49 14.32
CA LEU A 40 6.73 -9.70 12.92
C LEU A 40 6.37 -11.17 12.63
N LEU A 41 7.22 -12.11 13.03
CA LEU A 41 7.04 -13.56 12.82
C LEU A 41 6.03 -14.20 13.79
N ALA A 42 5.64 -13.52 14.86
CA ALA A 42 4.68 -14.02 15.84
C ALA A 42 3.25 -14.17 15.26
N THR A 43 2.98 -13.54 14.12
CA THR A 43 1.69 -13.65 13.43
C THR A 43 1.77 -14.76 12.39
N ASN A 44 0.92 -15.78 12.51
CA ASN A 44 0.91 -16.94 11.62
C ASN A 44 0.94 -16.52 10.14
N LEU A 45 0.20 -15.49 9.74
CA LEU A 45 0.16 -15.04 8.34
C LEU A 45 1.51 -14.51 7.81
N VAL A 46 2.31 -13.84 8.64
CA VAL A 46 3.63 -13.33 8.22
C VAL A 46 4.66 -14.45 8.24
N SER A 47 4.59 -15.33 9.25
CA SER A 47 5.35 -16.57 9.29
C SER A 47 5.08 -17.42 8.05
N ASP A 48 3.82 -17.61 7.67
CA ASP A 48 3.40 -18.43 6.54
C ASP A 48 3.88 -17.84 5.21
N VAL A 49 3.92 -16.51 5.07
CA VAL A 49 4.45 -15.83 3.87
C VAL A 49 5.97 -15.92 3.78
N VAL A 50 6.68 -15.80 4.91
CA VAL A 50 8.16 -15.85 4.95
C VAL A 50 8.68 -17.29 4.85
N GLN A 51 7.92 -18.28 5.33
CA GLN A 51 8.30 -19.70 5.33
C GLN A 51 8.00 -20.41 4.00
N GLN A 52 7.47 -19.72 2.98
CA GLN A 52 7.21 -20.36 1.69
C GLN A 52 8.53 -20.73 1.00
N GLU A 53 8.73 -22.02 0.73
CA GLU A 53 9.92 -22.53 0.01
C GLU A 53 10.01 -22.01 -1.45
N HIS A 54 8.88 -21.60 -2.02
CA HIS A 54 8.78 -21.07 -3.37
C HIS A 54 8.09 -19.71 -3.38
N ASN A 55 8.61 -18.79 -4.20
CA ASN A 55 7.93 -17.52 -4.45
C ASN A 55 6.72 -17.77 -5.38
N TYR A 56 5.52 -17.86 -4.80
CA TYR A 56 4.29 -18.06 -5.57
C TYR A 56 3.80 -16.79 -6.27
N PHE A 57 4.34 -15.62 -5.90
CA PHE A 57 3.93 -14.31 -6.41
C PHE A 57 5.01 -13.70 -7.33
N ASP A 58 4.79 -13.88 -8.63
CA ASP A 58 5.61 -13.26 -9.66
C ASP A 58 5.07 -11.87 -10.02
N PHE A 59 5.57 -10.85 -9.31
CA PHE A 59 5.24 -9.44 -9.55
C PHE A 59 5.66 -8.95 -10.93
N GLU A 60 6.71 -9.52 -11.52
CA GLU A 60 7.15 -9.20 -12.87
C GLU A 60 6.11 -9.66 -13.90
N SER A 61 5.64 -10.91 -13.79
CA SER A 61 4.54 -11.40 -14.65
C SER A 61 3.25 -10.62 -14.43
N ILE A 62 2.94 -10.23 -13.18
CA ILE A 62 1.73 -9.45 -12.88
C ILE A 62 1.74 -8.12 -13.64
N ILE A 63 2.84 -7.37 -13.56
CA ILE A 63 3.00 -6.09 -14.25
C ILE A 63 3.02 -6.29 -15.77
N ASN A 64 3.87 -7.19 -16.27
CA ASN A 64 4.08 -7.37 -17.71
C ASN A 64 2.87 -7.94 -18.45
N SER A 65 2.06 -8.75 -17.76
CA SER A 65 0.84 -9.33 -18.33
C SER A 65 -0.42 -8.50 -18.03
N ASN A 66 -0.26 -7.30 -17.46
CA ASN A 66 -1.35 -6.41 -17.03
C ASN A 66 -2.44 -7.14 -16.23
N LYS A 67 -2.03 -8.00 -15.29
CA LYS A 67 -2.94 -8.76 -14.43
C LYS A 67 -3.47 -7.88 -13.31
N ILE A 68 -4.69 -8.14 -12.86
CA ILE A 68 -5.24 -7.50 -11.67
C ILE A 68 -4.73 -8.22 -10.42
N LEU A 69 -3.96 -7.52 -9.60
CA LEU A 69 -3.57 -7.96 -8.26
C LEU A 69 -4.49 -7.34 -7.21
N LEU A 70 -5.28 -8.18 -6.54
CA LEU A 70 -6.12 -7.76 -5.41
C LEU A 70 -5.46 -8.15 -4.10
N VAL A 71 -5.13 -7.15 -3.28
CA VAL A 71 -4.48 -7.37 -1.98
C VAL A 71 -5.40 -6.94 -0.87
N ARG A 72 -5.90 -7.91 -0.11
CA ARG A 72 -6.76 -7.68 1.03
C ARG A 72 -5.95 -7.76 2.32
N VAL A 73 -5.81 -6.64 3.03
CA VAL A 73 -5.11 -6.57 4.32
C VAL A 73 -6.07 -6.14 5.43
N PRO A 74 -6.79 -7.08 6.07
CA PRO A 74 -7.83 -6.76 7.03
C PRO A 74 -7.25 -6.29 8.38
N LYS A 75 -7.37 -4.98 8.64
CA LYS A 75 -6.87 -4.33 9.85
C LYS A 75 -7.38 -4.94 11.15
N GLN A 76 -8.66 -5.33 11.19
CA GLN A 76 -9.31 -5.88 12.39
C GLN A 76 -8.75 -7.25 12.81
N SER A 77 -8.39 -8.10 11.84
CA SER A 77 -7.91 -9.45 12.14
C SER A 77 -6.38 -9.53 12.24
N LEU A 78 -5.65 -8.66 11.54
CA LEU A 78 -4.19 -8.66 11.55
C LEU A 78 -3.59 -7.72 12.60
N GLY A 79 -4.34 -6.72 13.05
CA GLY A 79 -3.82 -5.62 13.85
C GLY A 79 -3.07 -4.59 13.01
N ASN A 80 -2.87 -3.41 13.58
CA ASN A 80 -2.30 -2.25 12.87
C ASN A 80 -0.91 -2.55 12.32
N HIS A 81 0.03 -2.94 13.18
CA HIS A 81 1.43 -3.14 12.78
C HIS A 81 1.61 -4.14 11.63
N ASN A 82 0.92 -5.27 11.69
CA ASN A 82 1.00 -6.29 10.64
C ASN A 82 0.36 -5.82 9.33
N THR A 83 -0.73 -5.04 9.42
CA THR A 83 -1.40 -4.48 8.24
C THR A 83 -0.48 -3.52 7.51
N GLU A 84 0.10 -2.57 8.25
CA GLU A 84 1.05 -1.59 7.73
C GLU A 84 2.26 -2.28 7.12
N PHE A 85 2.82 -3.28 7.82
CA PHE A 85 3.97 -4.05 7.34
C PHE A 85 3.67 -4.81 6.03
N LEU A 86 2.61 -5.62 6.01
CA LEU A 86 2.29 -6.46 4.85
C LEU A 86 1.94 -5.61 3.64
N GLY A 87 1.15 -4.55 3.82
CA GLY A 87 0.84 -3.62 2.74
C GLY A 87 2.09 -2.92 2.22
N SER A 88 2.93 -2.40 3.11
CA SER A 88 4.20 -1.76 2.73
C SER A 88 5.14 -2.71 1.99
N MET A 89 5.19 -3.98 2.39
CA MET A 89 6.02 -5.00 1.74
C MET A 89 5.56 -5.27 0.31
N VAL A 90 4.25 -5.43 0.09
CA VAL A 90 3.70 -5.62 -1.27
C VAL A 90 4.03 -4.42 -2.16
N LEU A 91 3.83 -3.21 -1.65
CA LEU A 91 4.12 -1.99 -2.39
C LEU A 91 5.61 -1.85 -2.70
N LEU A 92 6.48 -2.20 -1.75
CA LEU A 92 7.93 -2.23 -1.96
C LEU A 92 8.31 -3.24 -3.05
N MET A 93 7.74 -4.44 -3.05
CA MET A 93 8.01 -5.46 -4.07
C MET A 93 7.60 -4.99 -5.46
N LEU A 94 6.40 -4.38 -5.60
CA LEU A 94 5.97 -3.75 -6.85
C LEU A 94 6.95 -2.67 -7.31
N HIS A 95 7.38 -1.80 -6.40
CA HIS A 95 8.34 -0.74 -6.70
C HIS A 95 9.69 -1.30 -7.17
N CYS A 96 10.26 -2.28 -6.46
CA CYS A 96 11.54 -2.91 -6.83
C CYS A 96 11.49 -3.54 -8.21
N VAL A 97 10.40 -4.24 -8.55
CA VAL A 97 10.23 -4.84 -9.88
C VAL A 97 10.12 -3.76 -10.96
N ALA A 98 9.33 -2.72 -10.73
CA ALA A 98 9.20 -1.63 -11.68
C ALA A 98 10.52 -0.87 -11.90
N GLU A 99 11.31 -0.67 -10.83
CA GLU A 99 12.63 -0.06 -10.92
C GLU A 99 13.61 -0.93 -11.72
N TYR A 100 13.62 -2.23 -11.45
CA TYR A 100 14.43 -3.19 -12.21
C TYR A 100 14.06 -3.21 -13.71
N GLN A 101 12.77 -3.15 -14.04
CA GLN A 101 12.32 -3.05 -15.43
C GLN A 101 12.80 -1.75 -16.08
N ARG A 102 12.70 -0.61 -15.36
CA ARG A 102 13.20 0.68 -15.84
C ARG A 102 14.69 0.65 -16.16
N GLU A 103 15.50 0.10 -15.25
CA GLU A 103 16.96 -0.03 -15.45
C GLU A 103 17.31 -0.87 -16.69
N LYS A 104 16.47 -1.86 -17.01
CA LYS A 104 16.64 -2.72 -18.19
C LYS A 104 16.03 -2.15 -19.47
N GLY A 105 15.36 -1.00 -19.41
CA GLY A 105 14.60 -0.47 -20.54
C GLY A 105 13.38 -1.32 -20.92
N LEU A 106 12.85 -2.10 -19.96
CA LEU A 106 11.70 -2.99 -20.09
C LEU A 106 10.42 -2.36 -19.52
N THR A 107 10.41 -1.06 -19.24
CA THR A 107 9.21 -0.37 -18.75
C THR A 107 8.05 -0.59 -19.73
N PRO A 108 6.89 -1.10 -19.27
CA PRO A 108 5.73 -1.28 -20.12
C PRO A 108 5.28 0.06 -20.72
N PRO A 109 4.75 0.06 -21.96
CA PRO A 109 4.27 1.29 -22.59
C PRO A 109 3.05 1.87 -21.88
N GLU A 110 2.22 1.02 -21.30
CA GLU A 110 1.06 1.42 -20.50
C GLU A 110 1.41 1.39 -18.99
N PRO A 111 1.03 2.41 -18.22
CA PRO A 111 1.24 2.40 -16.78
C PRO A 111 0.47 1.28 -16.08
N TYR A 112 1.10 0.62 -15.12
CA TYR A 112 0.41 -0.25 -14.17
C TYR A 112 -0.19 0.59 -13.04
N TYR A 113 -1.51 0.48 -12.86
CA TYR A 113 -2.26 1.30 -11.91
C TYR A 113 -2.29 0.67 -10.53
N VAL A 114 -1.85 1.44 -9.53
CA VAL A 114 -1.77 1.03 -8.13
C VAL A 114 -2.74 1.87 -7.32
N TYR A 115 -3.82 1.23 -6.85
CA TYR A 115 -4.83 1.84 -5.99
C TYR A 115 -4.56 1.47 -4.54
N ILE A 116 -4.41 2.47 -3.68
CA ILE A 116 -4.15 2.29 -2.25
C ILE A 116 -5.23 2.99 -1.46
N ASP A 117 -6.09 2.17 -0.83
CA ASP A 117 -7.10 2.68 0.08
C ASP A 117 -6.55 2.84 1.50
N GLU A 118 -7.09 3.83 2.21
CA GLU A 118 -6.62 4.23 3.55
C GLU A 118 -5.09 4.40 3.59
N PHE A 119 -4.57 5.15 2.62
CA PHE A 119 -3.15 5.32 2.34
C PHE A 119 -2.32 5.73 3.57
N GLN A 120 -2.90 6.45 4.52
CA GLN A 120 -2.22 6.84 5.75
C GLN A 120 -1.66 5.65 6.56
N ASN A 121 -2.21 4.44 6.40
CA ASN A 121 -1.66 3.23 7.01
C ASN A 121 -0.33 2.78 6.36
N PHE A 122 -0.03 3.25 5.14
CA PHE A 122 1.17 2.87 4.38
C PHE A 122 2.10 4.07 4.12
N ALA A 123 1.74 5.25 4.62
CA ALA A 123 2.38 6.54 4.40
C ALA A 123 3.71 6.70 5.15
N SER A 124 4.69 5.84 4.86
CA SER A 124 6.05 6.02 5.40
C SER A 124 6.78 7.16 4.67
N PRO A 125 7.70 7.88 5.33
CA PRO A 125 8.53 8.89 4.66
C PRO A 125 9.30 8.35 3.45
N SER A 126 9.69 7.08 3.48
CA SER A 126 10.34 6.39 2.37
C SER A 126 9.41 6.21 1.16
N PHE A 127 8.10 6.11 1.38
CA PHE A 127 7.11 5.96 0.32
C PHE A 127 6.99 7.20 -0.56
N ALA A 128 7.28 8.40 -0.03
CA ALA A 128 7.33 9.64 -0.82
C ALA A 128 8.25 9.51 -2.05
N LYS A 129 9.38 8.80 -1.88
CA LYS A 129 10.35 8.52 -2.96
C LYS A 129 9.82 7.55 -4.01
N PHE A 130 8.83 6.73 -3.67
CA PHE A 130 8.23 5.78 -4.61
C PHE A 130 7.24 6.47 -5.54
N ILE A 131 6.50 7.44 -5.00
CA ILE A 131 5.61 8.33 -5.78
C ILE A 131 6.45 9.23 -6.68
N ASP A 132 7.53 9.80 -6.13
CA ASP A 132 8.44 10.63 -6.92
C ASP A 132 9.10 9.81 -8.05
N GLY A 133 8.84 10.21 -9.30
CA GLY A 133 9.29 9.49 -10.48
C GLY A 133 8.55 8.17 -10.79
N ALA A 134 7.38 7.91 -10.18
CA ALA A 134 6.55 6.74 -10.50
C ALA A 134 6.28 6.59 -12.02
N ALA A 135 6.00 7.71 -12.70
CA ALA A 135 5.78 7.74 -14.15
C ALA A 135 6.97 7.18 -14.96
N LYS A 136 8.21 7.43 -14.53
CA LYS A 136 9.42 6.90 -15.20
C LYS A 136 9.54 5.37 -15.07
N ARG A 137 8.84 4.79 -14.10
CA ARG A 137 8.81 3.35 -13.80
C ARG A 137 7.56 2.67 -14.35
N GLY A 138 6.73 3.39 -15.11
CA GLY A 138 5.47 2.84 -15.61
C GLY A 138 4.47 2.55 -14.50
N LEU A 139 4.53 3.25 -13.37
CA LEU A 139 3.55 3.11 -12.28
C LEU A 139 2.68 4.37 -12.17
N SER A 140 1.38 4.17 -11.99
CA SER A 140 0.41 5.23 -11.74
C SER A 140 -0.29 4.99 -10.40
N TYR A 141 -0.05 5.86 -9.43
CA TYR A 141 -0.60 5.71 -8.08
C TYR A 141 -1.89 6.52 -7.91
N THR A 142 -2.92 5.87 -7.36
CA THR A 142 -4.12 6.52 -6.84
C THR A 142 -4.21 6.24 -5.34
N LEU A 143 -4.19 7.31 -4.54
CA LEU A 143 -4.10 7.24 -3.09
C LEU A 143 -5.36 7.86 -2.49
N SER A 144 -6.12 7.12 -1.69
CA SER A 144 -7.23 7.66 -0.91
C SER A 144 -6.88 7.71 0.57
N HIS A 145 -7.26 8.80 1.25
CA HIS A 145 -7.14 8.96 2.69
C HIS A 145 -8.22 9.91 3.20
N GLN A 146 -8.57 9.80 4.49
CA GLN A 146 -9.66 10.61 5.08
C GLN A 146 -9.16 11.89 5.77
N THR A 147 -7.93 11.88 6.31
CA THR A 147 -7.42 13.00 7.11
C THR A 147 -5.95 13.24 6.79
N LEU A 148 -5.61 14.46 6.35
CA LEU A 148 -4.24 14.84 6.01
C LEU A 148 -3.36 14.92 7.26
N GLY A 149 -3.94 15.27 8.42
CA GLY A 149 -3.22 15.31 9.70
C GLY A 149 -2.62 13.97 10.16
N GLN A 150 -3.00 12.84 9.56
CA GLN A 150 -2.39 11.53 9.84
C GLN A 150 -1.15 11.24 8.97
N ILE A 151 -0.90 12.06 7.95
CA ILE A 151 0.21 11.92 7.03
C ILE A 151 1.30 12.90 7.44
N SER A 152 2.58 12.49 7.34
CA SER A 152 3.70 13.36 7.69
C SER A 152 3.74 14.60 6.78
N SER A 153 4.19 15.74 7.32
CA SER A 153 4.29 16.99 6.56
C SER A 153 5.15 16.88 5.31
N ASP A 154 6.23 16.09 5.37
CA ASP A 154 7.10 15.82 4.22
C ASP A 154 6.36 15.05 3.11
N MET A 155 5.53 14.07 3.50
CA MET A 155 4.73 13.31 2.57
C MET A 155 3.62 14.16 1.95
N VAL A 156 2.95 14.99 2.75
CA VAL A 156 1.97 15.96 2.26
C VAL A 156 2.59 16.93 1.27
N ARG A 157 3.81 17.44 1.53
CA ARG A 157 4.54 18.28 0.59
C ARG A 157 4.85 17.53 -0.71
N ALA A 158 5.40 16.32 -0.62
CA ALA A 158 5.71 15.49 -1.78
C ALA A 158 4.47 15.18 -2.62
N MET A 159 3.34 14.93 -1.97
CA MET A 159 2.04 14.77 -2.64
C MET A 159 1.59 16.05 -3.35
N ARG A 160 1.68 17.22 -2.69
CA ARG A 160 1.30 18.50 -3.31
C ARG A 160 2.11 18.80 -4.57
N GLU A 161 3.40 18.51 -4.55
CA GLU A 161 4.32 18.79 -5.65
C GLU A 161 4.25 17.73 -6.76
N GLY A 162 4.06 16.45 -6.40
CA GLY A 162 4.13 15.32 -7.32
C GLY A 162 2.78 14.86 -7.90
N ILE A 163 1.66 15.23 -7.30
CA ILE A 163 0.33 14.77 -7.74
C ILE A 163 -0.22 15.70 -8.84
N GLN A 164 -0.44 15.09 -10.01
CA GLN A 164 -1.05 15.75 -11.17
C GLN A 164 -2.56 15.92 -11.00
N ASN A 165 -3.23 14.91 -10.43
CA ASN A 165 -4.68 14.86 -10.28
C ASN A 165 -5.06 14.81 -8.80
N LEU A 166 -5.77 15.84 -8.33
CA LEU A 166 -6.28 15.94 -6.98
C LEU A 166 -7.82 15.89 -7.03
N ILE A 167 -8.41 14.99 -6.26
CA ILE A 167 -9.86 14.93 -6.05
C ILE A 167 -10.11 15.15 -4.55
N SER A 168 -10.90 16.18 -4.22
CA SER A 168 -11.31 16.49 -2.85
C SER A 168 -12.80 16.28 -2.70
N PHE A 169 -13.19 15.43 -1.77
CA PHE A 169 -14.54 15.38 -1.23
C PHE A 169 -14.67 16.38 -0.07
N GLN A 170 -15.82 16.35 0.61
CA GLN A 170 -16.05 17.16 1.80
C GLN A 170 -14.98 16.88 2.87
N LEU A 171 -14.30 17.94 3.31
CA LEU A 171 -13.32 17.90 4.40
C LEU A 171 -13.61 19.01 5.40
N GLY A 172 -13.14 18.84 6.65
CA GLY A 172 -13.31 19.82 7.72
C GLY A 172 -11.99 20.44 8.18
N GLY A 173 -12.10 21.59 8.87
CA GLY A 173 -11.00 22.18 9.63
C GLY A 173 -9.76 22.50 8.80
N THR A 174 -8.59 22.12 9.32
CA THR A 174 -7.28 22.39 8.71
C THR A 174 -7.10 21.71 7.35
N ASP A 175 -7.69 20.54 7.15
CA ASP A 175 -7.55 19.79 5.89
C ASP A 175 -8.25 20.52 4.74
N ALA A 176 -9.40 21.14 5.01
CA ALA A 176 -10.10 21.97 4.03
C ALA A 176 -9.33 23.24 3.66
N GLN A 177 -8.61 23.84 4.62
CA GLN A 177 -7.72 24.98 4.34
C GLN A 177 -6.59 24.56 3.40
N LEU A 178 -5.95 23.44 3.70
CA LEU A 178 -4.83 22.93 2.92
C LEU A 178 -5.23 22.58 1.48
N LEU A 179 -6.36 21.91 1.28
CA LEU A 179 -6.83 21.60 -0.07
C LEU A 179 -7.45 22.80 -0.79
N GLY A 180 -8.05 23.74 -0.05
CA GLY A 180 -8.51 25.01 -0.60
C GLY A 180 -7.38 25.78 -1.27
N GLU A 181 -6.18 25.82 -0.69
CA GLU A 181 -4.99 26.42 -1.32
C GLU A 181 -4.64 25.74 -2.66
N ALA A 182 -4.77 24.42 -2.74
CA ALA A 182 -4.45 23.65 -3.95
C ALA A 182 -5.51 23.77 -5.05
N LEU A 183 -6.71 24.25 -4.72
CA LEU A 183 -7.85 24.47 -5.62
C LEU A 183 -8.05 25.95 -5.96
N ALA A 184 -7.26 26.84 -5.36
CA ALA A 184 -7.27 28.25 -5.66
C ALA A 184 -6.85 28.52 -7.13
N PRO A 185 -7.41 29.57 -7.77
CA PRO A 185 -8.38 30.52 -7.23
C PRO A 185 -9.85 30.08 -7.39
N SER A 186 -10.11 28.89 -7.93
CA SER A 186 -11.48 28.48 -8.31
C SER A 186 -12.33 28.12 -7.10
N PHE A 187 -11.73 27.49 -6.08
CA PHE A 187 -12.40 27.11 -4.83
C PHE A 187 -11.51 27.45 -3.64
N GLY A 188 -12.15 27.74 -2.50
CA GLY A 188 -11.49 27.95 -1.22
C GLY A 188 -11.89 26.92 -0.17
N ALA A 189 -11.36 27.10 1.05
CA ALA A 189 -11.62 26.19 2.17
C ALA A 189 -13.11 26.07 2.51
N GLY A 190 -13.85 27.19 2.48
CA GLY A 190 -15.29 27.19 2.75
C GLY A 190 -16.08 26.36 1.74
N ASP A 191 -15.67 26.36 0.47
CA ASP A 191 -16.32 25.56 -0.57
C ASP A 191 -16.09 24.07 -0.33
N VAL A 192 -14.86 23.68 0.03
CA VAL A 192 -14.52 22.28 0.36
C VAL A 192 -15.32 21.79 1.56
N MET A 193 -15.52 22.62 2.58
CA MET A 193 -16.31 22.27 3.77
C MET A 193 -17.80 22.09 3.48
N ASN A 194 -18.31 22.78 2.46
CA ASN A 194 -19.73 22.79 2.12
C ASN A 194 -20.12 21.77 1.03
N LEU A 195 -19.17 20.96 0.53
CA LEU A 195 -19.47 19.89 -0.42
C LEU A 195 -20.52 18.92 0.15
N GLY A 196 -21.54 18.63 -0.65
CA GLY A 196 -22.53 17.61 -0.32
C GLY A 196 -22.01 16.18 -0.50
N VAL A 197 -22.81 15.21 -0.08
CA VAL A 197 -22.54 13.79 -0.30
C VAL A 197 -22.33 13.55 -1.81
N ARG A 198 -21.25 12.84 -2.15
CA ARG A 198 -20.83 12.51 -3.54
C ARG A 198 -20.37 13.67 -4.40
N GLN A 199 -20.44 14.90 -3.92
CA GLN A 199 -19.86 16.04 -4.60
C GLN A 199 -18.36 16.11 -4.33
N PHE A 200 -17.60 16.51 -5.33
CA PHE A 200 -16.16 16.68 -5.22
C PHE A 200 -15.69 17.87 -6.05
N TYR A 201 -14.52 18.40 -5.68
CA TYR A 201 -13.71 19.25 -6.55
C TYR A 201 -12.55 18.45 -7.10
N ILE A 202 -12.22 18.70 -8.36
CA ILE A 202 -11.10 18.06 -9.04
C ILE A 202 -10.20 19.12 -9.68
N ARG A 203 -8.90 18.96 -9.48
CA ARG A 203 -7.85 19.58 -10.30
C ARG A 203 -7.14 18.44 -11.01
N MET A 204 -7.05 18.50 -12.33
CA MET A 204 -6.41 17.44 -13.10
C MET A 204 -5.53 18.00 -14.20
N THR A 205 -4.72 17.12 -14.78
CA THR A 205 -3.91 17.42 -15.94
C THR A 205 -4.50 16.70 -17.15
N VAL A 206 -4.71 17.42 -18.25
CA VAL A 206 -5.14 16.88 -19.55
C VAL A 206 -4.04 17.20 -20.56
N ASP A 207 -3.56 16.19 -21.30
CA ASP A 207 -2.46 16.35 -22.26
C ASP A 207 -1.22 17.07 -21.69
N SER A 208 -0.86 16.71 -20.45
CA SER A 208 0.24 17.33 -19.67
C SER A 208 0.05 18.81 -19.31
N GLN A 209 -1.16 19.37 -19.50
CA GLN A 209 -1.51 20.72 -19.10
C GLN A 209 -2.46 20.72 -17.90
N PRO A 210 -2.16 21.46 -16.82
CA PRO A 210 -3.06 21.57 -15.69
C PRO A 210 -4.34 22.30 -16.11
N THR A 211 -5.49 21.75 -15.75
CA THR A 211 -6.79 22.40 -15.98
C THR A 211 -7.17 23.26 -14.79
N ALA A 212 -8.04 24.26 -15.03
CA ALA A 212 -8.71 24.94 -13.94
C ALA A 212 -9.49 23.91 -13.10
N PRO A 213 -9.49 24.00 -11.76
CA PRO A 213 -10.30 23.14 -10.94
C PRO A 213 -11.79 23.28 -11.27
N PHE A 214 -12.53 22.18 -11.23
CA PHE A 214 -13.98 22.17 -11.44
C PHE A 214 -14.67 21.21 -10.46
N SER A 215 -15.99 21.34 -10.33
CA SER A 215 -16.81 20.47 -9.49
C SER A 215 -17.39 19.30 -10.27
N GLY A 216 -17.68 18.22 -9.56
CA GLY A 216 -18.39 17.06 -10.10
C GLY A 216 -19.18 16.35 -9.02
N GLU A 217 -20.00 15.39 -9.45
CA GLU A 217 -20.67 14.44 -8.58
C GLU A 217 -20.34 13.02 -9.06
N THR A 218 -20.16 12.08 -8.12
CA THR A 218 -19.96 10.68 -8.51
C THR A 218 -21.24 10.10 -9.09
N ASP A 219 -21.12 9.15 -10.01
CA ASP A 219 -22.26 8.42 -10.55
C ASP A 219 -22.56 7.16 -9.72
N PHE A 220 -23.77 6.61 -9.83
CA PHE A 220 -24.13 5.34 -9.20
C PHE A 220 -23.70 4.21 -10.13
N VAL A 221 -22.66 3.47 -9.72
CA VAL A 221 -22.27 2.26 -10.44
C VAL A 221 -23.20 1.13 -9.98
N SER A 222 -23.96 0.56 -10.93
CA SER A 222 -24.78 -0.61 -10.65
C SER A 222 -23.89 -1.80 -10.32
N TYR A 223 -24.27 -2.57 -9.30
CA TYR A 223 -23.59 -3.83 -9.02
C TYR A 223 -23.75 -4.76 -10.23
N PRO A 224 -22.70 -5.53 -10.59
CA PRO A 224 -22.82 -6.51 -11.64
C PRO A 224 -23.89 -7.54 -11.25
N GLU A 225 -24.73 -7.94 -12.20
CA GLU A 225 -25.78 -8.95 -11.99
C GLU A 225 -25.20 -10.29 -11.51
N GLN A 226 -23.95 -10.58 -11.90
CA GLN A 226 -23.24 -11.80 -11.57
C GLN A 226 -22.08 -11.51 -10.63
N ASN A 227 -22.00 -12.26 -9.53
CA ASN A 227 -20.93 -12.17 -8.55
C ASN A 227 -19.96 -13.36 -8.71
N PHE A 228 -18.77 -13.08 -9.23
CA PHE A 228 -17.71 -14.08 -9.42
C PHE A 228 -16.72 -14.17 -8.26
N ALA A 229 -16.92 -13.43 -7.17
CA ALA A 229 -15.93 -13.32 -6.09
C ALA A 229 -15.53 -14.70 -5.52
N GLU A 230 -16.49 -15.58 -5.25
CA GLU A 230 -16.20 -16.92 -4.73
C GLU A 230 -15.44 -17.80 -5.74
N ALA A 231 -15.81 -17.73 -7.02
CA ALA A 231 -15.16 -18.47 -8.08
C ALA A 231 -13.70 -18.01 -8.25
N ILE A 232 -13.46 -16.69 -8.22
CA ILE A 232 -12.13 -16.08 -8.29
C ILE A 232 -11.28 -16.51 -7.10
N VAL A 233 -11.82 -16.45 -5.87
CA VAL A 233 -11.09 -16.88 -4.67
C VAL A 233 -10.75 -18.37 -4.74
N ARG A 234 -11.69 -19.22 -5.19
CA ARG A 234 -11.46 -20.65 -5.33
C ARG A 234 -10.37 -20.96 -6.36
N ALA A 235 -10.44 -20.33 -7.54
CA ALA A 235 -9.46 -20.49 -8.61
C ALA A 235 -8.07 -19.95 -8.22
N SER A 236 -8.01 -18.88 -7.42
CA SER A 236 -6.75 -18.36 -6.88
C SER A 236 -6.12 -19.35 -5.90
N ARG A 237 -6.91 -19.95 -5.00
CA ARG A 237 -6.41 -20.89 -3.99
C ARG A 237 -5.95 -22.22 -4.60
N SER A 238 -6.64 -22.72 -5.63
CA SER A 238 -6.25 -23.97 -6.29
C SER A 238 -4.87 -23.86 -6.96
N LYS A 239 -4.55 -22.71 -7.56
CA LYS A 239 -3.23 -22.48 -8.18
C LYS A 239 -2.06 -22.52 -7.19
N VAL A 240 -2.31 -22.16 -5.93
CA VAL A 240 -1.30 -22.26 -4.86
C VAL A 240 -1.17 -23.72 -4.42
N SER A 241 -2.29 -24.40 -4.15
CA SER A 241 -2.29 -25.79 -3.68
C SER A 241 -1.80 -26.81 -4.73
N ASP A 242 -2.07 -26.59 -6.01
CA ASP A 242 -1.64 -27.50 -7.08
C ASP A 242 -0.12 -27.40 -7.34
N ARG A 243 0.49 -26.24 -7.05
CA ARG A 243 1.94 -26.06 -7.14
C ARG A 243 2.70 -26.66 -5.95
N GLU A 244 2.08 -26.71 -4.78
CA GLU A 244 2.61 -27.43 -3.59
C GLU A 244 2.67 -28.95 -3.82
N ARG A 245 1.80 -29.52 -4.66
CA ARG A 245 1.74 -30.97 -4.94
C ARG A 245 2.64 -31.42 -6.10
N GLY A 246 3.13 -30.50 -6.92
CA GLY A 246 3.98 -30.80 -8.08
C GLY A 246 5.48 -30.79 -7.80
N GLY A 247 5.90 -30.50 -6.57
CA GLY A 247 7.29 -30.32 -6.15
C GLY A 247 7.90 -31.46 -5.33
N SER A 248 7.27 -32.65 -5.29
CA SER A 248 7.81 -33.85 -4.62
C SER A 248 8.52 -34.78 -5.58
#